data_AF-A0A7S1IE26-F1
#
_entry.id   AF-A0A7S1IE26-F1
#
_cell.length_a   1.000
_cell.length_b   1.000
_cell.length_c   1.000
_cell.angle_alpha   90.00
_cell.angle_beta   90.00
_cell.angle_gamma   90.00
#
_symmetry.space_group_name_H-M   'P 1'
#
loop_
_entity.id
_entity.type
_entity.pdbx_description
1 polymer ?
#
loop_
_entity_poly.entity_id
_entity_poly.type
_entity_poly.pdbx_seq_one_letter_code
_entity_poly.pdbx_strand_id
1 'polypeptide(L)'
;GPPARLHFVTAPSGESGAGPLVQQPVLGLLDQAGNEVNSLGLELLTAALVPPAPGGQLQWRQMAVNGLYPFSTVGFVAEYGVVYRLNFTFPEVPSLLSEPIIARPCGQSEFWRFGDTTCTKCIPGAVC
;
A
#
# COMPACT_ATOMS: atom_id res chain seq x y z
N GLY A 1 -0.95 -25.11 -11.25
CA GLY A 1 0.22 -25.71 -10.55
C GLY A 1 0.37 -25.09 -9.17
N PRO A 2 1.48 -25.35 -8.45
CA PRO A 2 1.76 -24.63 -7.20
C PRO A 2 1.96 -23.13 -7.44
N PRO A 3 1.72 -22.27 -6.44
CA PRO A 3 2.02 -20.84 -6.52
C PRO A 3 3.48 -20.58 -6.86
N ALA A 4 3.74 -19.60 -7.73
CA ALA A 4 5.09 -19.27 -8.18
C ALA A 4 5.37 -17.77 -8.25
N ARG A 5 4.34 -16.96 -8.53
CA ARG A 5 4.48 -15.51 -8.73
C ARG A 5 3.27 -14.78 -8.18
N LEU A 6 3.52 -13.63 -7.58
CA LEU A 6 2.49 -12.63 -7.31
C LEU A 6 2.32 -11.72 -8.53
N HIS A 7 1.11 -11.23 -8.75
CA HIS A 7 0.85 -10.14 -9.68
C HIS A 7 -0.25 -9.22 -9.17
N PHE A 8 -0.27 -8.01 -9.69
CA PHE A 8 -1.39 -7.09 -9.49
C PHE A 8 -2.53 -7.47 -10.44
N VAL A 9 -3.71 -7.69 -9.89
CA VAL A 9 -4.98 -7.58 -10.62
C VAL A 9 -5.38 -6.11 -10.67
N THR A 10 -5.22 -5.43 -9.53
CA THR A 10 -5.41 -3.99 -9.39
C THR A 10 -4.22 -3.43 -8.60
N ALA A 11 -3.50 -2.49 -9.20
CA ALA A 11 -2.40 -1.80 -8.52
C ALA A 11 -2.94 -0.81 -7.46
N PRO A 12 -2.17 -0.53 -6.38
CA PRO A 12 -2.51 0.54 -5.45
C PRO A 12 -2.43 1.90 -6.14
N SER A 13 -3.15 2.91 -5.63
CA SER A 13 -2.97 4.28 -6.13
C SER A 13 -1.56 4.78 -5.84
N GLY A 14 -0.93 5.43 -6.83
CA GLY A 14 0.41 6.00 -6.71
C GLY A 14 0.52 7.24 -5.82
N GLU A 15 -0.56 7.64 -5.16
CA GLU A 15 -0.61 8.79 -4.26
C GLU A 15 -1.22 8.40 -2.91
N SER A 16 -0.67 8.92 -1.81
CA SER A 16 -1.26 8.84 -0.46
C SER A 16 -1.41 10.24 0.15
N GLY A 17 -2.53 10.47 0.85
CA GLY A 17 -2.94 11.76 1.41
C GLY A 17 -3.39 11.66 2.87
N ALA A 18 -2.58 11.06 3.74
CA ALA A 18 -2.87 10.86 5.17
C ALA A 18 -4.21 10.14 5.43
N GLY A 19 -4.36 8.93 4.84
CA GLY A 19 -5.55 8.10 4.96
C GLY A 19 -5.44 6.82 4.13
N PRO A 20 -6.54 6.07 3.95
CA PRO A 20 -6.60 4.95 3.00
C PRO A 20 -6.22 5.41 1.58
N LEU A 21 -5.53 4.53 0.85
CA LEU A 21 -5.29 4.73 -0.59
C LEU A 21 -6.62 4.82 -1.34
N VAL A 22 -6.69 5.71 -2.34
CA VAL A 22 -7.89 5.91 -3.17
C VAL A 22 -8.23 4.63 -3.93
N GLN A 23 -7.20 3.95 -4.46
CA GLN A 23 -7.32 2.65 -5.09
C GLN A 23 -6.60 1.62 -4.22
N GLN A 24 -7.36 0.65 -3.73
CA GLN A 24 -6.84 -0.43 -2.92
C GLN A 24 -6.27 -1.54 -3.82
N PRO A 25 -5.11 -2.13 -3.45
CA PRO A 25 -4.50 -3.18 -4.24
C PRO A 25 -5.30 -4.49 -4.15
N VAL A 26 -5.37 -5.19 -5.28
CA VAL A 26 -5.86 -6.57 -5.37
C VAL A 26 -4.78 -7.40 -6.04
N LEU A 27 -4.35 -8.47 -5.37
CA LEU A 27 -3.33 -9.37 -5.89
C LEU A 27 -3.90 -10.73 -6.24
N GLY A 28 -3.30 -11.37 -7.23
CA GLY A 28 -3.52 -12.77 -7.58
C GLY A 28 -2.21 -13.56 -7.52
N LEU A 29 -2.33 -14.87 -7.66
CA LEU A 29 -1.20 -15.80 -7.68
C LEU A 29 -1.18 -16.52 -9.03
N LEU A 30 0.00 -16.57 -9.64
CA LEU A 30 0.22 -17.35 -10.85
C LEU A 30 1.14 -18.54 -10.55
N ASP A 31 0.90 -19.64 -11.26
CA ASP A 31 1.87 -20.73 -11.33
C ASP A 31 3.01 -20.41 -12.32
N GLN A 32 3.97 -21.34 -12.41
CA GLN A 32 5.12 -21.22 -13.32
C GLN A 32 4.71 -21.08 -14.80
N ALA A 33 3.56 -21.67 -15.18
CA ALA A 33 3.04 -21.60 -16.54
C ALA A 33 2.21 -20.32 -16.79
N GLY A 34 1.92 -19.53 -15.76
CA GLY A 34 1.15 -18.29 -15.87
C GLY A 34 -0.36 -18.45 -15.69
N ASN A 35 -0.81 -19.59 -15.14
CA ASN A 35 -2.22 -19.79 -14.81
C ASN A 35 -2.54 -19.26 -13.41
N GLU A 36 -3.73 -18.69 -13.23
CA GLU A 36 -4.27 -18.30 -11.94
C GLU A 36 -4.35 -19.49 -10.97
N VAL A 37 -3.81 -19.30 -9.77
CA VAL A 37 -3.88 -20.25 -8.67
C VAL A 37 -4.98 -19.80 -7.73
N ASN A 38 -6.09 -20.53 -7.75
CA ASN A 38 -7.16 -20.35 -6.78
C ASN A 38 -6.69 -20.85 -5.41
N SER A 39 -6.08 -19.95 -4.64
CA SER A 39 -5.80 -20.16 -3.22
C SER A 39 -7.11 -20.40 -2.47
N LEU A 40 -7.17 -21.48 -1.69
CA LEU A 40 -8.33 -21.84 -0.85
C LEU A 40 -8.48 -20.93 0.38
N GLY A 41 -7.80 -19.78 0.42
CA GLY A 41 -7.93 -18.79 1.49
C GLY A 41 -7.13 -19.09 2.76
N LEU A 42 -6.34 -20.17 2.80
CA LEU A 42 -5.59 -20.56 4.00
C LEU A 42 -4.26 -19.81 4.17
N GLU A 43 -3.70 -19.30 3.08
CA GLU A 43 -2.38 -18.66 3.07
C GLU A 43 -2.53 -17.14 3.12
N LEU A 44 -1.78 -16.51 4.02
CA LEU A 44 -1.88 -15.09 4.31
C LEU A 44 -0.91 -14.29 3.44
N LEU A 45 -1.44 -13.36 2.65
CA LEU A 45 -0.63 -12.35 1.98
C LEU A 45 -0.37 -11.19 2.93
N THR A 46 0.88 -10.75 3.01
CA THR A 46 1.27 -9.59 3.82
C THR A 46 1.73 -8.45 2.91
N ALA A 47 1.37 -7.22 3.26
CA ALA A 47 1.88 -6.02 2.65
C ALA A 47 2.60 -5.20 3.72
N ALA A 48 3.79 -4.68 3.42
CA ALA A 48 4.54 -3.82 4.32
C ALA A 48 5.01 -2.57 3.60
N LEU A 49 5.00 -1.43 4.29
CA LEU A 49 5.50 -0.18 3.72
C LEU A 49 7.04 -0.12 3.75
N VAL A 50 7.64 0.30 2.64
CA VAL A 50 9.09 0.46 2.49
C VAL A 50 9.41 1.80 1.80
N PRO A 51 10.23 2.69 2.39
CA PRO A 51 10.69 2.63 3.78
C PRO A 51 9.53 2.75 4.78
N PRO A 52 9.73 2.43 6.08
CA PRO A 52 8.74 2.70 7.11
C PRO A 52 8.29 4.17 7.11
N ALA A 53 7.02 4.41 7.45
CA ALA A 53 6.50 5.76 7.61
C ALA A 53 6.89 6.36 8.97
N PRO A 54 6.75 7.68 9.18
CA PRO A 54 6.80 8.27 10.51
C PRO A 54 5.79 7.58 11.43
N GLY A 55 6.27 7.04 12.56
CA GLY A 55 5.47 6.19 13.47
C GLY A 55 5.76 4.69 13.35
N GLY A 56 6.62 4.27 12.42
CA GLY A 56 7.18 2.92 12.36
C GLY A 56 6.73 2.11 11.15
N GLN A 57 6.96 0.80 11.25
CA GLN A 57 6.64 -0.12 10.16
C GLN A 57 5.14 -0.44 10.17
N LEU A 58 4.48 -0.14 9.06
CA LEU A 58 3.08 -0.48 8.83
C LEU A 58 3.00 -1.80 8.07
N GLN A 59 2.11 -2.69 8.53
CA GLN A 59 1.86 -3.99 7.92
C GLN A 59 0.36 -4.25 7.80
N TRP A 60 -0.04 -4.80 6.66
CA TRP A 60 -1.40 -5.26 6.38
C TRP A 60 -1.38 -6.73 6.01
N ARG A 61 -2.49 -7.41 6.30
CA ARG A 61 -2.63 -8.86 6.15
C ARG A 61 -3.96 -9.13 5.46
N GLN A 62 -3.95 -10.01 4.46
CA GLN A 62 -5.13 -10.32 3.69
C GLN A 62 -5.20 -11.82 3.36
N MET A 63 -6.38 -12.40 3.56
CA MET A 63 -6.69 -13.77 3.14
C MET A 63 -7.31 -13.74 1.74
N ALA A 64 -7.22 -14.86 1.02
CA ALA A 64 -7.82 -14.93 -0.30
C ALA A 64 -9.36 -14.95 -0.23
N VAL A 65 -9.98 -14.22 -1.14
CA VAL A 65 -11.41 -14.19 -1.42
C VAL A 65 -11.57 -14.53 -2.90
N ASN A 66 -12.16 -15.69 -3.20
CA ASN A 66 -12.32 -16.20 -4.57
C ASN A 66 -10.99 -16.22 -5.36
N GLY A 67 -9.90 -16.67 -4.73
CA GLY A 67 -8.57 -16.78 -5.35
C GLY A 67 -7.78 -15.46 -5.41
N LEU A 68 -8.36 -14.34 -5.02
CA LEU A 68 -7.72 -13.02 -5.02
C LEU A 68 -7.48 -12.49 -3.61
N TYR A 69 -6.56 -11.57 -3.45
CA TYR A 69 -6.22 -10.93 -2.18
C TYR A 69 -6.63 -9.45 -2.19
N PRO A 70 -7.91 -9.13 -1.90
CA PRO A 70 -8.39 -7.76 -1.93
C PRO A 70 -8.05 -7.04 -0.62
N PHE A 71 -7.18 -6.03 -0.68
CA PHE A 71 -6.99 -5.13 0.46
C PHE A 71 -8.10 -4.07 0.48
N SER A 72 -8.47 -3.58 1.66
CA SER A 72 -9.51 -2.56 1.82
C SER A 72 -9.10 -1.37 2.69
N THR A 73 -8.04 -1.51 3.48
CA THR A 73 -7.64 -0.53 4.51
C THR A 73 -6.16 -0.14 4.43
N VAL A 74 -5.49 -0.42 3.31
CA VAL A 74 -4.10 0.01 3.12
C VAL A 74 -4.08 1.53 3.04
N GLY A 75 -3.29 2.16 3.91
CA GLY A 75 -3.22 3.60 4.05
C GLY A 75 -2.18 4.01 5.07
N PHE A 76 -1.49 5.12 4.82
CA PHE A 76 -0.41 5.60 5.67
C PHE A 76 -0.21 7.10 5.52
N VAL A 77 0.35 7.72 6.55
CA VAL A 77 0.84 9.10 6.46
C VAL A 77 2.23 9.05 5.85
N ALA A 78 2.40 9.72 4.72
CA ALA A 78 3.63 9.75 3.95
C ALA A 78 4.35 11.09 4.19
N GLU A 79 5.68 11.06 4.34
CA GLU A 79 6.50 12.27 4.34
C GLU A 79 6.70 12.77 2.90
N TYR A 80 6.62 14.08 2.72
CA TYR A 80 6.79 14.68 1.40
C TYR A 80 8.23 14.53 0.90
N GLY A 81 8.39 14.23 -0.39
CA GLY A 81 9.70 14.01 -1.01
C GLY A 81 10.30 12.62 -0.77
N VAL A 82 9.64 11.76 0.02
CA VAL A 82 10.04 10.37 0.21
C VAL A 82 9.26 9.47 -0.75
N VAL A 83 9.96 8.55 -1.40
CA VAL A 83 9.35 7.54 -2.27
C VAL A 83 9.03 6.30 -1.45
N TYR A 84 7.74 6.02 -1.27
CA TYR A 84 7.27 4.82 -0.60
C TYR A 84 6.87 3.74 -1.60
N ARG A 85 6.92 2.48 -1.18
CA ARG A 85 6.40 1.31 -1.91
C ARG A 85 5.75 0.35 -0.93
N LEU A 86 4.78 -0.42 -1.41
CA LEU A 86 4.27 -1.58 -0.69
C LEU A 86 5.04 -2.81 -1.15
N ASN A 87 5.61 -3.54 -0.20
CA ASN A 87 6.21 -4.85 -0.42
C ASN A 87 5.23 -5.94 -0.04
N PHE A 88 4.77 -6.70 -1.03
CA PHE A 88 3.84 -7.81 -0.87
C PHE A 88 4.62 -9.12 -0.75
N THR A 89 4.42 -9.84 0.35
CA THR A 89 5.12 -11.08 0.67
C THR A 89 4.13 -12.20 0.88
N PHE A 90 4.37 -13.30 0.17
CA PHE A 90 3.62 -14.54 0.25
C PHE A 90 4.60 -15.71 0.50
N PRO A 91 4.22 -16.75 1.25
CA PRO A 91 5.09 -17.88 1.49
C PRO A 91 5.60 -18.50 0.18
N GLU A 92 6.90 -18.80 0.13
CA GLU A 92 7.53 -19.56 -0.97
C GLU A 92 7.44 -18.92 -2.37
N VAL A 93 6.97 -17.68 -2.46
CA VAL A 93 6.85 -16.90 -3.70
C VAL A 93 7.68 -15.62 -3.56
N PRO A 94 8.44 -15.20 -4.61
CA PRO A 94 9.16 -13.94 -4.58
C PRO A 94 8.25 -12.75 -4.27
N SER A 95 8.74 -11.82 -3.45
CA SER A 95 7.96 -10.64 -3.08
C SER A 95 7.74 -9.71 -4.29
N LEU A 96 6.60 -9.02 -4.29
CA LEU A 96 6.24 -8.07 -5.32
C LEU A 96 6.21 -6.66 -4.74
N LEU A 97 6.92 -5.72 -5.37
CA LEU A 97 6.86 -4.30 -5.01
C LEU A 97 5.79 -3.59 -5.83
N SER A 98 5.08 -2.65 -5.21
CA SER A 98 4.27 -1.69 -5.96
C SER A 98 5.14 -0.71 -6.73
N GLU A 99 4.51 -0.04 -7.69
CA GLU A 99 5.01 1.25 -8.18
C GLU A 99 5.17 2.26 -7.03
N PRO A 100 6.00 3.30 -7.21
CA PRO A 100 6.13 4.40 -6.26
C PRO A 100 4.79 4.96 -5.81
N ILE A 101 4.61 5.06 -4.50
CA ILE A 101 3.52 5.79 -3.85
C ILE A 101 4.13 7.06 -3.27
N ILE A 102 3.79 8.19 -3.87
CA ILE A 102 4.27 9.49 -3.44
C ILE A 102 3.26 10.17 -2.53
N ALA A 103 3.76 10.88 -1.52
CA ALA A 103 2.93 11.77 -0.74
C ALA A 103 2.45 12.91 -1.64
N ARG A 104 1.14 13.15 -1.67
CA ARG A 104 0.68 14.47 -2.11
C ARG A 104 1.04 15.49 -1.04
N PRO A 105 1.51 16.69 -1.41
CA PRO A 105 1.58 17.76 -0.43
C PRO A 105 0.16 18.00 0.07
N CYS A 106 -0.01 18.08 1.38
CA CYS A 106 -1.26 18.47 2.01
C CYS A 106 -1.62 19.90 1.57
N GLY A 107 -2.39 20.06 0.48
CA GLY A 107 -2.81 21.39 0.02
C GLY A 107 -2.94 21.59 -1.49
N GLN A 108 -3.72 20.76 -2.18
CA GLN A 108 -4.30 21.18 -3.48
C GLN A 108 -5.70 21.80 -3.32
N SER A 109 -6.23 21.87 -2.09
CA SER A 109 -7.42 22.66 -1.76
C SER A 109 -7.15 23.49 -0.50
N GLU A 110 -6.75 24.73 -0.72
CA GLU A 110 -6.80 25.89 0.18
C GLU A 110 -5.80 25.94 1.36
N PHE A 111 -4.88 26.90 1.23
CA PHE A 111 -4.12 27.59 2.29
C PHE A 111 -3.32 26.73 3.30
N TRP A 112 -2.16 26.22 2.87
CA TRP A 112 -1.07 25.82 3.77
C TRP A 112 0.26 26.44 3.33
N ARG A 113 1.10 26.84 4.28
CA ARG A 113 2.43 27.42 3.98
C ARG A 113 3.36 26.34 3.45
N PHE A 114 4.03 26.63 2.34
CA PHE A 114 5.14 25.83 1.84
C PHE A 114 6.25 25.77 2.90
N GLY A 115 6.65 24.57 3.33
CA GLY A 115 7.84 24.38 4.16
C GLY A 115 7.69 23.47 5.38
N ASP A 116 6.50 22.96 5.71
CA ASP A 116 6.34 22.02 6.82
C ASP A 116 6.35 20.57 6.31
N THR A 117 7.41 19.83 6.65
CA THR A 117 7.56 18.39 6.35
C THR A 117 6.67 17.51 7.23
N THR A 118 6.02 18.10 8.23
CA THR A 118 5.07 17.40 9.09
C THR A 118 3.64 17.81 8.74
N CYS A 119 2.84 16.87 8.26
CA CYS A 119 1.40 17.04 8.07
C CYS A 119 0.70 17.15 9.44
N THR A 120 0.97 18.22 10.19
CA THR A 120 0.25 18.53 11.42
C THR A 120 -1.03 19.25 11.03
N LYS A 121 -2.18 18.63 11.32
CA LYS A 121 -3.50 19.28 11.19
C LYS A 121 -3.51 20.52 12.08
N CYS A 122 -3.22 21.71 11.55
CA CYS A 122 -3.48 22.95 12.28
C CYS A 122 -5.00 23.08 12.43
N ILE A 123 -5.48 22.85 13.65
CA ILE A 123 -6.88 23.10 14.02
C ILE A 123 -7.07 24.63 14.03
N PRO A 124 -8.16 25.19 13.49
CA PRO A 124 -8.42 26.62 13.57
C PRO A 124 -8.32 27.11 15.02
N GLY A 125 -7.35 27.98 15.31
CA GLY A 125 -7.13 28.58 16.65
C GLY A 125 -6.00 27.99 17.49
N ALA A 126 -5.25 26.99 17.00
CA ALA A 126 -4.00 26.57 17.63
C ALA A 126 -2.80 27.30 16.97
N VAL A 127 -1.84 27.75 17.79
CA VAL A 127 -0.56 28.24 17.28
C VAL A 127 0.23 27.04 16.79
N CYS A 128 0.47 27.01 15.49
CA CYS A 128 1.54 26.26 14.86
C CYS A 128 2.80 27.15 14.97
#